data_AF-A0A2D4I6D9-F1
#
_entry.id   AF-A0A2D4I6D9-F1
#
_cell.length_a   1.000
_cell.length_b   1.000
_cell.length_c   1.000
_cell.angle_alpha   90.00
_cell.angle_beta   90.00
_cell.angle_gamma   90.00
#
_symmetry.space_group_name_H-M   'P 1'
#
loop_
_entity.id
_entity.type
_entity.pdbx_description
1 polymer ?
#
loop_
_entity_poly.entity_id
_entity_poly.type
_entity_poly.pdbx_seq_one_letter_code
_entity_poly.pdbx_strand_id
1 'polypeptide(L)'
;LYNLEVLSSKLMPTADDEMARNCAKSFCENFLRAGGLSLVVNVMQRDSIPSEVDYETRQGVYSICLQPARFLLVGQTMPTLLDEDVAKYGVETLSSRPFRNVTRQTTRQMSICGTPEKSSYRQLSVSDRSSIRVEEIIPAARVAIQTMDASDFTSTVACFMRLSWAAAAGRLDLVGSSQPIKESNTLFPVGIRNRLSSSGSNCSSGSEGEPTTLHAGICVRQHSVSTKDALIAGEALSLLVTCLQLRSQQLGSFYNLPCVADFIIDILLGSPSAEIRRVACDQLYTLSQTDTLAHPEVQKPNQFLLSVILTAQLPLWSPTSIMRGINQRHLSQCTEYFDLRCQLLDDLTSSEMEQLKISPAIMLEDEITWLDNFEPTRAAECETSEADNVLLAGHLRLIKTLLSLCGAEKEMLGSSLIKPLLDEFLFRASRIILNSHSPVGSIAVTQQDFHPK
;
A
#
# COMPACT_ATOMS: atom_id res chain seq x y z
N LEU A 1 -21.15 -10.78 -16.93
CA LEU A 1 -20.00 -10.21 -17.66
C LEU A 1 -20.44 -9.44 -18.91
N TYR A 2 -21.00 -10.10 -19.93
CA TYR A 2 -21.43 -9.45 -21.19
C TYR A 2 -22.26 -8.16 -21.00
N ASN A 3 -23.30 -8.19 -20.15
CA ASN A 3 -24.12 -6.98 -19.90
C ASN A 3 -23.35 -5.83 -19.24
N LEU A 4 -22.33 -6.13 -18.42
CA LEU A 4 -21.47 -5.12 -17.82
C LEU A 4 -20.50 -4.54 -18.85
N GLU A 5 -19.99 -5.36 -19.76
CA GLU A 5 -19.17 -4.89 -20.89
C GLU A 5 -20.00 -3.99 -21.82
N VAL A 6 -21.23 -4.39 -22.12
CA VAL A 6 -22.17 -3.57 -22.90
C VAL A 6 -22.44 -2.25 -22.18
N LEU A 7 -22.74 -2.26 -20.88
CA LEU A 7 -22.93 -1.03 -20.10
C LEU A 7 -21.68 -0.14 -20.13
N SER A 8 -20.50 -0.71 -19.89
CA SER A 8 -19.20 -0.03 -19.91
C SER A 8 -18.95 0.62 -21.29
N SER A 9 -19.21 -0.10 -22.37
CA SER A 9 -19.09 0.39 -23.76
C SER A 9 -20.10 1.48 -24.14
N LYS A 10 -21.27 1.53 -23.47
CA LYS A 10 -22.30 2.55 -23.69
C LYS A 10 -22.03 3.82 -22.88
N LEU A 11 -21.34 3.69 -21.75
CA LEU A 11 -20.92 4.81 -20.91
C LEU A 11 -19.71 5.53 -21.51
N MET A 12 -18.75 4.80 -22.07
CA MET A 12 -17.53 5.39 -22.61
C MET A 12 -17.68 5.80 -24.10
N PRO A 13 -17.15 6.97 -24.52
CA PRO A 13 -17.18 7.37 -25.91
C PRO A 13 -16.35 6.41 -26.76
N THR A 14 -16.96 5.90 -27.84
CA THR A 14 -16.34 4.95 -28.77
C THR A 14 -15.64 5.64 -29.94
N ALA A 15 -15.83 6.95 -30.10
CA ALA A 15 -15.20 7.79 -31.10
C ALA A 15 -14.61 9.04 -30.41
N ASP A 16 -13.48 9.53 -30.93
CA ASP A 16 -12.73 10.63 -30.32
C ASP A 16 -13.18 12.01 -30.84
N ASP A 17 -14.38 12.09 -31.41
CA ASP A 17 -14.98 13.33 -31.83
C ASP A 17 -15.65 14.06 -30.65
N GLU A 18 -15.72 15.38 -30.77
CA GLU A 18 -16.23 16.25 -29.70
C GLU A 18 -17.71 15.99 -29.39
N MET A 19 -18.49 15.57 -30.38
CA MET A 19 -19.90 15.27 -30.23
C MET A 19 -20.12 13.99 -29.43
N ALA A 20 -19.38 12.92 -29.72
CA ALA A 20 -19.40 11.68 -28.93
C ALA A 20 -18.99 11.92 -27.47
N ARG A 21 -17.95 12.73 -27.21
CA ARG A 21 -17.52 13.09 -25.85
C ARG A 21 -18.60 13.88 -25.10
N ASN A 22 -19.27 14.83 -25.76
CA ASN A 22 -20.36 15.60 -25.14
C ASN A 22 -21.60 14.74 -24.86
N CYS A 23 -21.95 13.83 -25.76
CA CYS A 23 -23.05 12.87 -25.54
C CYS A 23 -22.75 11.92 -24.38
N ALA A 24 -21.55 11.36 -24.31
CA ALA A 24 -21.13 10.49 -23.21
C ALA A 24 -21.16 11.25 -21.87
N LYS A 25 -20.66 12.49 -21.84
CA LYS A 25 -20.72 13.35 -20.65
C LYS A 25 -22.16 13.60 -20.19
N SER A 26 -23.06 13.98 -21.11
CA SER A 26 -24.47 14.21 -20.79
C SER A 26 -25.17 12.94 -20.31
N PHE A 27 -24.88 11.79 -20.91
CA PHE A 27 -25.40 10.50 -20.47
C PHE A 27 -24.90 10.16 -19.06
N CYS A 28 -23.61 10.33 -18.76
CA CYS A 28 -23.04 10.13 -17.42
C CYS A 28 -23.70 11.02 -16.37
N GLU A 29 -23.91 12.30 -16.67
CA GLU A 29 -24.59 13.23 -15.75
C GLU A 29 -26.03 12.78 -15.46
N ASN A 30 -26.78 12.35 -16.49
CA ASN A 30 -28.14 11.84 -16.31
C ASN A 30 -28.17 10.50 -15.58
N PHE A 31 -27.22 9.61 -15.86
CA PHE A 31 -27.08 8.32 -15.19
C PHE A 31 -26.77 8.50 -13.70
N LEU A 32 -25.87 9.43 -13.35
CA LEU A 32 -25.56 9.77 -11.96
C LEU A 32 -26.77 10.38 -11.24
N ARG A 33 -27.50 11.30 -11.89
CA ARG A 33 -28.74 11.87 -11.33
C ARG A 33 -29.84 10.84 -11.10
N ALA A 34 -29.86 9.77 -11.90
CA ALA A 34 -30.78 8.64 -11.72
C ALA A 34 -30.34 7.63 -10.65
N GLY A 35 -29.27 7.92 -9.88
CA GLY A 35 -28.74 7.01 -8.87
C GLY A 35 -27.86 5.90 -9.45
N GLY A 36 -27.39 6.01 -10.69
CA GLY A 36 -26.63 4.96 -11.36
C GLY A 36 -25.32 4.56 -10.65
N LEU A 37 -24.74 5.44 -9.83
CA LEU A 37 -23.55 5.12 -9.03
C LEU A 37 -23.82 3.99 -8.03
N SER A 38 -24.97 4.00 -7.35
CA SER A 38 -25.32 2.93 -6.41
C SER A 38 -25.49 1.59 -7.13
N LEU A 39 -26.06 1.60 -8.34
CA LEU A 39 -26.18 0.39 -9.17
C LEU A 39 -24.83 -0.22 -9.52
N VAL A 40 -23.83 0.60 -9.86
CA VAL A 40 -22.46 0.12 -10.15
C VAL A 40 -21.80 -0.44 -8.89
N VAL A 41 -21.92 0.25 -7.76
CA VAL A 41 -21.37 -0.20 -6.47
C VAL A 41 -22.06 -1.48 -5.99
N ASN A 42 -23.36 -1.66 -6.24
CA ASN A 42 -24.12 -2.86 -5.87
C ASN A 42 -23.58 -4.13 -6.53
N VAL A 43 -22.98 -4.04 -7.72
CA VAL A 43 -22.32 -5.20 -8.34
C VAL A 43 -21.10 -5.64 -7.54
N MET A 44 -20.50 -4.74 -6.78
CA MET A 44 -19.33 -5.01 -5.95
C MET A 44 -19.69 -5.45 -4.52
N GLN A 45 -20.95 -5.29 -4.13
CA GLN A 45 -21.44 -5.60 -2.79
C GLN A 45 -21.49 -7.12 -2.52
N ARG A 46 -21.82 -7.45 -1.27
CA ARG A 46 -21.92 -8.83 -0.79
C ARG A 46 -22.97 -9.60 -1.60
N ASP A 47 -22.74 -10.89 -1.81
CA ASP A 47 -23.66 -11.82 -2.48
C ASP A 47 -24.02 -11.48 -3.95
N SER A 48 -23.35 -10.50 -4.57
CA SER A 48 -23.61 -10.09 -5.95
C SER A 48 -23.11 -11.09 -7.00
N ILE A 49 -22.04 -11.80 -6.69
CA ILE A 49 -21.42 -12.82 -7.54
C ILE A 49 -21.54 -14.17 -6.82
N PRO A 50 -22.17 -15.20 -7.44
CA PRO A 50 -22.26 -16.53 -6.86
C PRO A 50 -20.88 -17.13 -6.55
N SER A 51 -20.78 -17.89 -5.46
CA SER A 51 -19.53 -18.55 -5.05
C SER A 51 -19.00 -19.55 -6.09
N GLU A 52 -19.89 -20.12 -6.90
CA GLU A 52 -19.62 -21.08 -7.97
C GLU A 52 -18.90 -20.47 -9.18
N VAL A 53 -18.87 -19.13 -9.30
CA VAL A 53 -18.19 -18.43 -10.41
C VAL A 53 -16.68 -18.57 -10.27
N ASP A 54 -16.06 -19.02 -11.36
CA ASP A 54 -14.61 -19.18 -11.46
C ASP A 54 -13.85 -17.87 -11.22
N TYR A 55 -12.60 -18.00 -10.78
CA TYR A 55 -11.79 -16.87 -10.37
C TYR A 55 -11.50 -15.88 -11.51
N GLU A 56 -11.30 -16.36 -12.74
CA GLU A 56 -11.00 -15.50 -13.88
C GLU A 56 -12.20 -14.65 -14.29
N THR A 57 -13.40 -15.25 -14.32
CA THR A 57 -14.65 -14.52 -14.54
C THR A 57 -14.87 -13.50 -13.43
N ARG A 58 -14.58 -13.84 -12.17
CA ARG A 58 -14.69 -12.92 -11.04
C ARG A 58 -13.76 -11.72 -11.15
N GLN A 59 -12.51 -11.94 -11.52
CA GLN A 59 -11.55 -10.87 -11.87
C GLN A 59 -12.10 -9.98 -12.98
N GLY A 60 -12.65 -10.57 -14.04
CA GLY A 60 -13.25 -9.86 -15.15
C GLY A 60 -14.41 -8.97 -14.72
N VAL A 61 -15.32 -9.49 -13.88
CA VAL A 61 -16.46 -8.72 -13.35
C VAL A 61 -15.98 -7.51 -12.56
N TYR A 62 -15.08 -7.68 -11.58
CA TYR A 62 -14.61 -6.55 -10.77
C TYR A 62 -13.81 -5.53 -11.60
N SER A 63 -12.94 -5.99 -12.51
CA SER A 63 -12.19 -5.10 -13.39
C SER A 63 -13.12 -4.26 -14.29
N ILE A 64 -14.14 -4.89 -14.88
CA ILE A 64 -15.11 -4.19 -15.74
C ILE A 64 -16.06 -3.32 -14.92
N CYS A 65 -16.34 -3.62 -13.65
CA CYS A 65 -17.13 -2.75 -12.77
C CYS A 65 -16.37 -1.50 -12.30
N LEU A 66 -15.06 -1.63 -12.08
CA LEU A 66 -14.20 -0.49 -11.68
C LEU A 66 -14.05 0.53 -12.82
N GLN A 67 -14.04 0.09 -14.08
CA GLN A 67 -13.97 0.97 -15.25
C GLN A 67 -15.08 2.05 -15.31
N PRO A 68 -16.38 1.71 -15.30
CA PRO A 68 -17.45 2.68 -15.27
C PRO A 68 -17.48 3.43 -13.94
N ALA A 69 -17.08 2.83 -12.80
CA ALA A 69 -16.96 3.57 -11.55
C ALA A 69 -15.96 4.73 -11.68
N ARG A 70 -14.73 4.47 -12.15
CA ARG A 70 -13.72 5.51 -12.42
C ARG A 70 -14.19 6.51 -13.46
N PHE A 71 -14.76 6.03 -14.56
CA PHE A 71 -15.23 6.90 -15.64
C PHE A 71 -16.36 7.82 -15.18
N LEU A 72 -17.27 7.33 -14.34
CA LEU A 72 -18.34 8.14 -13.77
C LEU A 72 -17.80 9.19 -12.79
N LEU A 73 -16.70 8.92 -12.07
CA LEU A 73 -16.10 9.88 -11.17
C LEU A 73 -15.21 10.92 -11.89
N VAL A 74 -14.36 10.50 -12.81
CA VAL A 74 -13.26 11.33 -13.36
C VAL A 74 -13.41 11.62 -14.86
N GLY A 75 -14.32 10.93 -15.55
CA GLY A 75 -14.45 11.01 -17.02
C GLY A 75 -13.27 10.38 -17.77
N GLN A 76 -12.39 9.66 -17.07
CA GLN A 76 -11.23 8.99 -17.64
C GLN A 76 -11.40 7.47 -17.60
N THR A 77 -10.86 6.79 -18.61
CA THR A 77 -10.84 5.34 -18.69
C THR A 77 -9.60 4.77 -17.97
N MET A 78 -9.66 3.51 -17.54
CA MET A 78 -8.52 2.85 -16.88
C MET A 78 -7.29 2.82 -17.80
N PRO A 79 -6.06 3.01 -17.28
CA PRO A 79 -4.84 2.81 -18.05
C PRO A 79 -4.78 1.35 -18.56
N THR A 80 -4.75 1.16 -19.87
CA THR A 80 -4.55 -0.15 -20.50
C THR A 80 -3.08 -0.55 -20.44
N LEU A 81 -2.59 -0.93 -19.25
CA LEU A 81 -1.23 -1.46 -19.07
C LEU A 81 -1.09 -2.94 -19.49
N LEU A 82 -2.19 -3.62 -19.82
CA LEU A 82 -2.18 -5.07 -20.09
C LEU A 82 -1.77 -5.45 -21.53
N ASP A 83 -1.54 -4.50 -22.45
CA ASP A 83 -1.30 -4.80 -23.88
C ASP A 83 0.13 -4.51 -24.38
N GLU A 84 0.98 -3.79 -23.64
CA GLU A 84 2.34 -3.48 -24.13
C GLU A 84 3.30 -4.68 -24.06
N ASP A 85 3.08 -5.64 -23.15
CA ASP A 85 3.93 -6.83 -23.04
C ASP A 85 3.65 -7.89 -24.12
N VAL A 86 2.44 -7.89 -24.71
CA VAL A 86 2.07 -8.83 -25.80
C VAL A 86 2.63 -8.37 -27.15
N ALA A 87 2.87 -7.07 -27.34
CA ALA A 87 3.41 -6.52 -28.58
C ALA A 87 4.91 -6.83 -28.79
N LYS A 88 5.64 -7.32 -27.78
CA LYS A 88 7.07 -7.63 -27.88
C LYS A 88 7.38 -9.05 -28.37
N TYR A 89 6.43 -9.98 -28.33
CA TYR A 89 6.60 -11.33 -28.86
C TYR A 89 5.62 -11.53 -30.00
N GLY A 90 6.12 -11.34 -31.22
CA GLY A 90 5.37 -11.54 -32.46
C GLY A 90 4.83 -12.96 -32.58
N VAL A 91 3.60 -13.17 -32.13
CA VAL A 91 2.74 -14.27 -32.55
C VAL A 91 1.33 -13.68 -32.71
N GLU A 92 0.93 -13.48 -33.96
CA GLU A 92 -0.45 -13.15 -34.32
C GLU A 92 -1.36 -14.35 -33.99
N THR A 93 -1.80 -14.46 -32.74
CA THR A 93 -3.01 -15.23 -32.44
C THR A 93 -4.20 -14.29 -32.56
N LEU A 94 -5.02 -14.54 -33.58
CA LEU A 94 -6.31 -13.90 -33.84
C LEU A 94 -7.24 -14.03 -32.62
N SER A 95 -7.14 -13.08 -31.68
CA SER A 95 -8.18 -12.86 -30.67
C SER A 95 -9.25 -11.98 -31.31
N SER A 96 -10.30 -12.63 -31.80
CA SER A 96 -11.51 -11.99 -32.31
C SER A 96 -12.27 -11.30 -31.18
N ARG A 97 -11.87 -10.07 -30.83
CA ARG A 97 -12.67 -9.14 -30.01
C ARG A 97 -13.10 -7.98 -30.91
N PRO A 98 -14.40 -7.69 -31.09
CA PRO A 98 -14.82 -6.88 -32.23
C PRO A 98 -14.70 -5.36 -32.05
N PHE A 99 -14.29 -4.83 -30.89
CA PHE A 99 -14.26 -3.37 -30.69
C PHE A 99 -13.17 -2.91 -29.71
N ARG A 100 -11.98 -2.55 -30.22
CA ARG A 100 -11.05 -1.65 -29.52
C ARG A 100 -10.31 -0.74 -30.50
N ASN A 101 -10.33 0.56 -30.21
CA ASN A 101 -9.55 1.57 -30.92
C ASN A 101 -8.08 1.48 -30.51
N VAL A 102 -7.20 1.49 -31.51
CA VAL A 102 -5.77 1.74 -31.35
C VAL A 102 -5.60 3.24 -31.11
N THR A 103 -5.40 3.65 -29.86
CA THR A 103 -5.03 5.03 -29.54
C THR A 103 -3.60 5.27 -29.98
N ARG A 104 -3.43 5.87 -31.17
CA ARG A 104 -2.12 6.28 -31.68
C ARG A 104 -1.66 7.50 -30.88
N GLN A 105 -0.87 7.29 -29.82
CA GLN A 105 -0.21 8.37 -29.10
C GLN A 105 0.69 9.13 -30.09
N THR A 106 0.45 10.42 -30.24
CA THR A 106 1.33 11.36 -30.95
C THR A 106 2.61 11.54 -30.15
N THR A 107 3.62 10.71 -30.44
CA THR A 107 4.99 10.89 -29.96
C THR A 107 5.57 12.17 -30.57
N ARG A 108 5.51 13.30 -29.85
CA ARG A 108 6.43 14.41 -30.10
C ARG A 108 7.80 14.00 -29.58
N GLN A 109 8.63 13.44 -30.46
CA GLN A 109 10.06 13.30 -30.23
C GLN A 109 10.65 14.69 -29.98
N MET A 110 11.10 14.96 -28.75
CA MET A 110 11.97 16.09 -28.46
C MET A 110 13.41 15.57 -28.41
N SER A 111 14.17 16.04 -29.39
CA SER A 111 15.60 15.84 -29.60
C SER A 111 16.43 16.29 -28.40
N ILE A 112 17.36 15.44 -27.96
CA ILE A 112 18.36 15.72 -26.92
C ILE A 112 19.56 16.43 -27.56
N CYS A 113 19.86 17.65 -27.13
CA CYS A 113 21.21 18.23 -27.19
C CYS A 113 21.35 19.37 -26.17
N GLY A 114 22.35 19.30 -25.28
CA GLY A 114 22.89 20.48 -24.57
C GLY A 114 23.01 20.41 -23.03
N THR A 115 24.20 19.96 -22.57
CA THR A 115 24.97 20.34 -21.35
C THR A 115 24.42 20.17 -19.92
N PRO A 116 25.28 19.82 -18.92
CA PRO A 116 24.85 19.39 -17.60
C PRO A 116 25.02 20.51 -16.55
N GLU A 117 23.93 21.01 -15.98
CA GLU A 117 23.99 21.77 -14.72
C GLU A 117 22.90 21.34 -13.73
N LYS A 118 23.39 20.84 -12.59
CA LYS A 118 22.80 20.68 -11.26
C LYS A 118 21.29 20.98 -11.15
N SER A 119 20.48 19.94 -11.15
CA SER A 119 19.15 19.97 -10.56
C SER A 119 18.82 18.63 -9.88
N SER A 120 18.15 18.76 -8.73
CA SER A 120 17.75 17.70 -7.81
C SER A 120 17.03 16.56 -8.53
N TYR A 121 17.52 15.33 -8.37
CA TYR A 121 16.82 14.11 -8.73
C TYR A 121 15.60 13.94 -7.82
N ARG A 122 14.52 14.69 -8.07
CA ARG A 122 13.18 14.18 -7.79
C ARG A 122 12.90 13.18 -8.90
N GLN A 123 13.03 11.89 -8.57
CA GLN A 123 12.52 10.81 -9.41
C GLN A 123 11.07 11.14 -9.76
N LEU A 124 10.79 11.41 -11.03
CA LEU A 124 9.43 11.43 -11.57
C LEU A 124 8.88 10.01 -11.41
N SER A 125 8.09 9.80 -10.35
CA SER A 125 7.48 8.50 -10.05
C SER A 125 6.31 8.25 -10.99
N VAL A 126 6.11 6.98 -11.32
CA VAL A 126 4.97 6.45 -12.08
C VAL A 126 3.62 6.71 -11.36
N SER A 127 3.66 7.16 -10.09
CA SER A 127 2.53 7.54 -9.23
C SER A 127 1.67 8.69 -9.74
N ASP A 128 2.17 9.56 -10.63
CA ASP A 128 1.42 10.73 -11.12
C ASP A 128 0.15 10.37 -11.93
N ARG A 129 -0.08 9.08 -12.26
CA ARG A 129 -1.19 8.61 -13.11
C ARG A 129 -2.27 7.82 -12.37
N SER A 130 -2.08 7.43 -11.11
CA SER A 130 -3.04 6.58 -10.38
C SER A 130 -3.95 7.34 -9.42
N SER A 131 -3.49 8.43 -8.80
CA SER A 131 -4.29 9.24 -7.88
C SER A 131 -5.30 10.13 -8.62
N ILE A 132 -6.58 10.04 -8.26
CA ILE A 132 -7.64 10.91 -8.77
C ILE A 132 -7.56 12.26 -8.04
N ARG A 133 -7.31 13.35 -8.77
CA ARG A 133 -7.34 14.70 -8.18
C ARG A 133 -8.78 15.15 -8.02
N VAL A 134 -9.15 15.71 -6.86
CA VAL A 134 -10.52 16.16 -6.56
C VAL A 134 -11.06 17.14 -7.61
N GLU A 135 -10.17 17.95 -8.19
CA GLU A 135 -10.48 18.93 -9.25
C GLU A 135 -10.89 18.29 -10.58
N GLU A 136 -10.42 17.07 -10.87
CA GLU A 136 -10.71 16.35 -12.12
C GLU A 136 -12.06 15.60 -12.07
N ILE A 137 -12.74 15.62 -10.91
CA ILE A 137 -13.98 14.89 -10.68
C ILE A 137 -15.16 15.61 -11.36
N ILE A 138 -15.99 14.83 -12.06
CA ILE A 138 -17.20 15.33 -12.73
C ILE A 138 -18.13 15.95 -11.66
N PRO A 139 -18.63 17.19 -11.85
CA PRO A 139 -19.48 17.85 -10.85
C PRO A 139 -20.72 17.05 -10.45
N ALA A 140 -21.36 16.34 -11.39
CA ALA A 140 -22.50 15.48 -11.10
C ALA A 140 -22.14 14.30 -10.17
N ALA A 141 -20.92 13.75 -10.31
CA ALA A 141 -20.45 12.67 -9.46
C ALA A 141 -20.12 13.14 -8.05
N ARG A 142 -19.51 14.33 -7.95
CA ARG A 142 -19.31 15.03 -6.68
C ARG A 142 -20.63 15.23 -5.94
N VAL A 143 -21.65 15.75 -6.62
CA VAL A 143 -22.99 15.93 -6.04
C VAL A 143 -23.57 14.59 -5.60
N ALA A 144 -23.55 13.56 -6.46
CA ALA A 144 -24.09 12.25 -6.13
C ALA A 144 -23.46 11.63 -4.87
N ILE A 145 -22.15 11.75 -4.69
CA ILE A 145 -21.45 11.24 -3.50
C ILE A 145 -21.77 12.09 -2.25
N GLN A 146 -21.81 13.41 -2.40
CA GLN A 146 -22.09 14.33 -1.28
C GLN A 146 -23.54 14.22 -0.79
N THR A 147 -24.49 13.96 -1.68
CA THR A 147 -25.92 13.83 -1.35
C THR A 147 -26.37 12.40 -1.07
N MET A 148 -25.49 11.41 -1.21
CA MET A 148 -25.81 10.01 -0.91
C MET A 148 -26.25 9.86 0.56
N ASP A 149 -27.14 8.92 0.87
CA ASP A 149 -27.49 8.65 2.26
C ASP A 149 -26.28 8.13 3.05
N ALA A 150 -26.23 8.41 4.36
CA ALA A 150 -25.06 8.08 5.18
C ALA A 150 -24.84 6.55 5.29
N SER A 151 -25.92 5.76 5.34
CA SER A 151 -25.87 4.29 5.31
C SER A 151 -25.26 3.76 4.01
N ASP A 152 -25.66 4.34 2.89
CA ASP A 152 -25.26 3.92 1.55
C ASP A 152 -23.80 4.31 1.28
N PHE A 153 -23.39 5.48 1.78
CA PHE A 153 -22.00 5.91 1.75
C PHE A 153 -21.11 4.99 2.58
N THR A 154 -21.50 4.68 3.81
CA THR A 154 -20.75 3.75 4.68
C THR A 154 -20.63 2.37 4.02
N SER A 155 -21.71 1.89 3.41
CA SER A 155 -21.72 0.61 2.68
C SER A 155 -20.81 0.64 1.45
N THR A 156 -20.76 1.77 0.73
CA THR A 156 -19.90 1.98 -0.44
C THR A 156 -18.42 1.99 -0.04
N VAL A 157 -18.06 2.76 1.00
CA VAL A 157 -16.70 2.81 1.55
C VAL A 157 -16.27 1.41 2.04
N ALA A 158 -17.13 0.71 2.80
CA ALA A 158 -16.86 -0.65 3.25
C ALA A 158 -16.73 -1.66 2.10
N CYS A 159 -17.44 -1.44 1.00
CA CYS A 159 -17.34 -2.25 -0.21
C CYS A 159 -15.98 -2.07 -0.89
N PHE A 160 -15.55 -0.82 -1.11
CA PHE A 160 -14.24 -0.56 -1.71
C PHE A 160 -13.08 -1.02 -0.83
N MET A 161 -13.18 -0.84 0.49
CA MET A 161 -12.18 -1.37 1.43
C MET A 161 -12.07 -2.89 1.32
N ARG A 162 -13.19 -3.61 1.35
CA ARG A 162 -13.20 -5.08 1.23
C ARG A 162 -12.67 -5.57 -0.11
N LEU A 163 -13.09 -4.94 -1.21
CA LEU A 163 -12.62 -5.28 -2.54
C LEU A 163 -11.11 -5.05 -2.67
N SER A 164 -10.62 -3.89 -2.22
CA SER A 164 -9.20 -3.58 -2.24
C SER A 164 -8.40 -4.58 -1.42
N TRP A 165 -8.86 -4.91 -0.20
CA TRP A 165 -8.17 -5.87 0.67
C TRP A 165 -8.15 -7.29 0.10
N ALA A 166 -9.29 -7.78 -0.38
CA ALA A 166 -9.40 -9.10 -1.00
C ALA A 166 -8.55 -9.22 -2.26
N ALA A 167 -8.54 -8.19 -3.11
CA ALA A 167 -7.70 -8.12 -4.29
C ALA A 167 -6.21 -8.04 -3.91
N ALA A 168 -5.85 -7.27 -2.89
CA ALA A 168 -4.48 -7.17 -2.37
C ALA A 168 -3.94 -8.49 -1.81
N ALA A 169 -4.82 -9.40 -1.40
CA ALA A 169 -4.51 -10.75 -1.00
C ALA A 169 -4.65 -11.78 -2.14
N GLY A 170 -5.08 -11.40 -3.36
CA GLY A 170 -5.34 -12.37 -4.44
C GLY A 170 -6.46 -13.36 -4.09
N ARG A 171 -7.41 -12.92 -3.26
CA ARG A 171 -8.53 -13.71 -2.73
C ARG A 171 -9.85 -12.97 -2.95
N LEU A 172 -10.12 -12.61 -4.21
CA LEU A 172 -11.38 -11.98 -4.63
C LEU A 172 -12.63 -12.81 -4.30
N ASP A 173 -12.46 -14.10 -4.01
CA ASP A 173 -13.50 -14.97 -3.47
C ASP A 173 -14.10 -14.45 -2.16
N LEU A 174 -13.31 -13.74 -1.35
CA LEU A 174 -13.68 -13.27 -0.02
C LEU A 174 -14.47 -11.96 0.00
N VAL A 175 -14.55 -11.23 -1.12
CA VAL A 175 -15.33 -9.98 -1.22
C VAL A 175 -16.81 -10.24 -0.86
N GLY A 176 -17.32 -11.40 -1.28
CA GLY A 176 -18.69 -11.84 -1.05
C GLY A 176 -18.91 -12.62 0.25
N SER A 177 -17.89 -12.81 1.11
CA SER A 177 -18.05 -13.64 2.30
C SER A 177 -19.13 -13.07 3.25
N SER A 178 -20.06 -13.91 3.68
CA SER A 178 -21.20 -13.55 4.53
C SER A 178 -20.84 -13.33 6.00
N GLN A 179 -19.66 -13.77 6.42
CA GLN A 179 -19.18 -13.62 7.79
C GLN A 179 -18.54 -12.24 8.00
N PRO A 180 -18.75 -11.60 9.17
CA PRO A 180 -18.07 -10.35 9.50
C PRO A 180 -16.56 -10.54 9.46
N ILE A 181 -15.83 -9.47 9.12
CA ILE A 181 -14.37 -9.47 9.15
C ILE A 181 -13.95 -9.88 10.57
N LYS A 182 -13.15 -10.94 10.69
CA LYS A 182 -12.74 -11.46 12.00
C LYS A 182 -11.67 -10.54 12.58
N GLU A 183 -12.04 -9.80 13.62
CA GLU A 183 -11.10 -9.11 14.49
C GLU A 183 -10.18 -10.16 15.12
N SER A 184 -8.93 -10.18 14.70
CA SER A 184 -7.89 -11.03 15.29
C SER A 184 -7.00 -10.12 16.10
N ASN A 185 -6.84 -10.40 17.41
CA ASN A 185 -6.01 -9.61 18.32
C ASN A 185 -4.51 -9.59 17.96
N THR A 186 -4.12 -10.24 16.87
CA THR A 186 -2.76 -10.28 16.36
C THR A 186 -2.79 -10.19 14.84
N LEU A 187 -2.35 -9.06 14.27
CA LEU A 187 -2.05 -8.89 12.84
C LEU A 187 -1.03 -9.93 12.33
N PHE A 188 -0.19 -10.43 13.24
CA PHE A 188 0.90 -11.34 12.93
C PHE A 188 0.86 -12.52 13.92
N PRO A 189 0.68 -13.76 13.46
CA PRO A 189 0.76 -14.92 14.34
C PRO A 189 2.15 -15.00 14.96
N VAL A 190 2.24 -14.75 16.26
CA VAL A 190 3.46 -15.04 17.04
C VAL A 190 3.61 -16.55 17.11
N GLY A 191 4.54 -17.08 16.32
CA GLY A 191 5.13 -18.39 16.52
C GLY A 191 4.26 -19.57 16.10
N ILE A 192 4.61 -20.17 14.97
CA ILE A 192 4.59 -21.63 14.87
C ILE A 192 5.47 -22.13 16.03
N ARG A 193 4.84 -22.58 17.13
CA ARG A 193 5.51 -23.35 18.17
C ARG A 193 5.98 -24.65 17.53
N ASN A 194 7.16 -24.65 16.95
CA ASN A 194 7.89 -25.89 16.70
C ASN A 194 8.40 -26.38 18.07
N ARG A 195 7.52 -27.04 18.84
CA ARG A 195 7.91 -27.72 20.08
C ARG A 195 8.77 -28.92 19.70
N LEU A 196 10.08 -28.71 19.63
CA LEU A 196 11.04 -29.76 19.93
C LEU A 196 10.97 -30.02 21.44
N SER A 197 10.16 -31.01 21.84
CA SER A 197 10.37 -31.88 23.01
C SER A 197 9.24 -32.91 23.13
N SER A 198 9.64 -34.16 22.90
CA SER A 198 9.04 -35.45 23.27
C SER A 198 8.03 -35.45 24.43
N SER A 199 6.78 -35.81 24.12
CA SER A 199 6.08 -36.96 24.72
C SER A 199 4.65 -37.06 24.18
N GLY A 200 4.34 -38.20 23.56
CA GLY A 200 3.01 -38.83 23.59
C GLY A 200 1.85 -38.17 22.84
N SER A 201 1.44 -38.87 21.77
CA SER A 201 0.07 -39.05 21.27
C SER A 201 -0.54 -38.09 20.24
N ASN A 202 -0.89 -38.74 19.12
CA ASN A 202 -1.94 -38.51 18.13
C ASN A 202 -1.87 -37.25 17.24
N CYS A 203 -1.21 -37.46 16.11
CA CYS A 203 -1.66 -37.13 14.75
C CYS A 203 -3.09 -36.54 14.67
N SER A 204 -3.19 -35.21 14.68
CA SER A 204 -4.18 -34.50 13.90
C SER A 204 -3.43 -33.65 12.90
N SER A 205 -3.43 -34.09 11.64
CA SER A 205 -3.22 -33.20 10.50
C SER A 205 -4.26 -32.09 10.62
N GLY A 206 -3.87 -30.97 11.24
CA GLY A 206 -4.58 -29.73 11.13
C GLY A 206 -4.51 -29.32 9.66
N SER A 207 -5.54 -29.68 8.90
CA SER A 207 -5.91 -28.94 7.71
C SER A 207 -6.13 -27.50 8.17
N GLU A 208 -5.10 -26.66 8.08
CA GLU A 208 -5.24 -25.20 8.12
C GLU A 208 -6.27 -24.85 7.05
N GLY A 209 -7.53 -24.71 7.48
CA GLY A 209 -8.65 -24.47 6.58
C GLY A 209 -8.37 -23.19 5.82
N GLU A 210 -8.56 -23.24 4.51
CA GLU A 210 -8.48 -22.07 3.66
C GLU A 210 -9.36 -20.95 4.27
N PRO A 211 -8.83 -19.72 4.46
CA PRO A 211 -9.58 -18.69 5.14
C PRO A 211 -10.85 -18.40 4.36
N THR A 212 -12.01 -18.55 5.02
CA THR A 212 -13.33 -18.30 4.44
C THR A 212 -13.80 -16.86 4.63
N THR A 213 -12.98 -16.03 5.30
CA THR A 213 -13.28 -14.64 5.66
C THR A 213 -12.04 -13.76 5.59
N LEU A 214 -12.25 -12.47 5.28
CA LEU A 214 -11.24 -11.45 5.51
C LEU A 214 -10.90 -11.37 7.01
N HIS A 215 -9.61 -11.26 7.30
CA HIS A 215 -9.06 -11.15 8.66
C HIS A 215 -7.70 -10.46 8.59
N ALA A 216 -7.25 -9.92 9.73
CA ALA A 216 -5.95 -9.27 9.85
C ALA A 216 -4.80 -10.20 9.40
N GLY A 217 -3.89 -9.68 8.58
CA GLY A 217 -2.71 -10.42 8.10
C GLY A 217 -3.02 -11.41 6.96
N ILE A 218 -4.15 -11.27 6.25
CA ILE A 218 -4.48 -12.18 5.15
C ILE A 218 -3.51 -12.01 3.98
N CYS A 219 -3.04 -10.79 3.69
CA CYS A 219 -2.09 -10.54 2.60
C CYS A 219 -0.73 -11.20 2.90
N VAL A 220 -0.29 -11.17 4.16
CA VAL A 220 0.96 -11.81 4.62
C VAL A 220 1.00 -13.30 4.29
N ARG A 221 -0.13 -14.00 4.40
CA ARG A 221 -0.23 -15.44 4.13
C ARG A 221 -0.06 -15.80 2.66
N GLN A 222 -0.11 -14.83 1.75
CA GLN A 222 -0.14 -15.06 0.30
C GLN A 222 1.23 -14.89 -0.30
N HIS A 223 1.73 -15.86 -1.06
CA HIS A 223 3.07 -15.79 -1.64
C HIS A 223 3.17 -14.84 -2.84
N SER A 224 2.09 -14.68 -3.59
CA SER A 224 2.06 -13.87 -4.82
C SER A 224 0.64 -13.38 -5.10
N VAL A 225 0.53 -12.25 -5.79
CA VAL A 225 -0.74 -11.67 -6.26
C VAL A 225 -0.61 -11.41 -7.75
N SER A 226 -1.68 -11.72 -8.51
CA SER A 226 -1.67 -11.53 -9.96
C SER A 226 -1.68 -10.04 -10.33
N THR A 227 -1.13 -9.68 -11.49
CA THR A 227 -1.16 -8.29 -11.98
C THR A 227 -2.59 -7.76 -12.11
N LYS A 228 -3.54 -8.60 -12.52
CA LYS A 228 -4.96 -8.24 -12.60
C LYS A 228 -5.52 -7.86 -11.22
N ASP A 229 -5.21 -8.65 -10.20
CA ASP A 229 -5.65 -8.37 -8.82
C ASP A 229 -4.97 -7.12 -8.26
N ALA A 230 -3.70 -6.88 -8.58
CA ALA A 230 -2.99 -5.67 -8.18
C ALA A 230 -3.64 -4.41 -8.77
N LEU A 231 -4.06 -4.44 -10.04
CA LEU A 231 -4.78 -3.33 -10.67
C LEU A 231 -6.16 -3.12 -10.04
N ILE A 232 -6.90 -4.21 -9.75
CA ILE A 232 -8.19 -4.14 -9.07
C ILE A 232 -8.03 -3.54 -7.66
N ALA A 233 -7.01 -3.97 -6.91
CA ALA A 233 -6.73 -3.51 -5.56
C ALA A 233 -6.41 -2.01 -5.53
N GLY A 234 -5.52 -1.57 -6.41
CA GLY A 234 -5.08 -0.17 -6.51
C GLY A 234 -6.22 0.75 -6.94
N GLU A 235 -7.03 0.34 -7.92
CA GLU A 235 -8.16 1.15 -8.37
C GLU A 235 -9.27 1.24 -7.32
N ALA A 236 -9.61 0.12 -6.68
CA ALA A 236 -10.58 0.12 -5.59
C ALA A 236 -10.12 1.03 -4.43
N LEU A 237 -8.81 1.05 -4.13
CA LEU A 237 -8.24 1.93 -3.11
C LEU A 237 -8.30 3.41 -3.51
N SER A 238 -8.04 3.73 -4.78
CA SER A 238 -8.13 5.11 -5.26
C SER A 238 -9.57 5.62 -5.24
N LEU A 239 -10.54 4.80 -5.64
CA LEU A 239 -11.97 5.14 -5.53
C LEU A 239 -12.40 5.30 -4.07
N LEU A 240 -11.92 4.45 -3.16
CA LEU A 240 -12.15 4.58 -1.72
C LEU A 240 -11.71 5.96 -1.21
N VAL A 241 -10.44 6.32 -1.45
CA VAL A 241 -9.88 7.61 -1.00
C VAL A 241 -10.61 8.78 -1.64
N THR A 242 -10.95 8.68 -2.92
CA THR A 242 -11.72 9.70 -3.64
C THR A 242 -13.10 9.91 -3.00
N CYS A 243 -13.83 8.84 -2.68
CA CYS A 243 -15.12 8.93 -2.00
C CYS A 243 -15.00 9.60 -0.63
N LEU A 244 -13.94 9.29 0.13
CA LEU A 244 -13.68 9.88 1.44
C LEU A 244 -13.33 11.38 1.34
N GLN A 245 -12.51 11.77 0.37
CA GLN A 245 -12.15 13.17 0.10
C GLN A 245 -13.36 14.01 -0.30
N LEU A 246 -14.24 13.46 -1.15
CA LEU A 246 -15.44 14.15 -1.61
C LEU A 246 -16.47 14.42 -0.50
N ARG A 247 -16.45 13.59 0.56
CA ARG A 247 -17.40 13.67 1.67
C ARG A 247 -16.69 13.61 3.03
N SER A 248 -15.81 14.59 3.27
CA SER A 248 -15.01 14.67 4.49
C SER A 248 -15.83 14.71 5.79
N GLN A 249 -17.08 15.18 5.76
CA GLN A 249 -18.00 15.16 6.91
C GLN A 249 -18.26 13.74 7.47
N GLN A 250 -18.17 12.70 6.63
CA GLN A 250 -18.50 11.32 7.01
C GLN A 250 -17.25 10.44 7.18
N LEU A 251 -16.05 11.01 7.31
CA LEU A 251 -14.82 10.22 7.53
C LEU A 251 -14.90 9.33 8.79
N GLY A 252 -15.65 9.75 9.81
CA GLY A 252 -15.88 8.94 11.01
C GLY A 252 -16.55 7.60 10.69
N SER A 253 -17.34 7.49 9.61
CA SER A 253 -17.90 6.20 9.18
C SER A 253 -16.80 5.22 8.76
N PHE A 254 -15.74 5.70 8.10
CA PHE A 254 -14.59 4.90 7.70
C PHE A 254 -13.74 4.51 8.92
N TYR A 255 -13.45 5.44 9.82
CA TYR A 255 -12.63 5.16 11.01
C TYR A 255 -13.24 4.08 11.92
N ASN A 256 -14.57 4.02 11.95
CA ASN A 256 -15.33 3.05 12.74
C ASN A 256 -15.63 1.74 12.01
N LEU A 257 -15.18 1.57 10.75
CA LEU A 257 -15.35 0.29 10.07
C LEU A 257 -14.50 -0.80 10.76
N PRO A 258 -14.99 -2.05 10.79
CA PRO A 258 -14.27 -3.15 11.42
C PRO A 258 -12.94 -3.41 10.70
N CYS A 259 -11.88 -3.63 11.49
CA CYS A 259 -10.55 -3.99 10.99
C CYS A 259 -9.90 -2.96 10.04
N VAL A 260 -10.27 -1.67 10.10
CA VAL A 260 -9.66 -0.63 9.24
C VAL A 260 -8.18 -0.46 9.53
N ALA A 261 -7.81 -0.46 10.82
CA ALA A 261 -6.41 -0.42 11.22
C ALA A 261 -5.64 -1.61 10.64
N ASP A 262 -6.23 -2.81 10.72
CA ASP A 262 -5.62 -4.02 10.18
C ASP A 262 -5.49 -3.97 8.66
N PHE A 263 -6.53 -3.50 7.97
CA PHE A 263 -6.52 -3.29 6.52
C PHE A 263 -5.39 -2.37 6.09
N ILE A 264 -5.24 -1.22 6.75
CA ILE A 264 -4.21 -0.22 6.46
C ILE A 264 -2.81 -0.85 6.59
N ILE A 265 -2.56 -1.58 7.67
CA ILE A 265 -1.26 -2.21 7.90
C ILE A 265 -1.02 -3.38 6.94
N ASP A 266 -2.02 -4.22 6.70
CA ASP A 266 -1.89 -5.42 5.86
C ASP A 266 -1.71 -5.07 4.38
N ILE A 267 -2.33 -3.99 3.88
CA ILE A 267 -2.10 -3.53 2.50
C ILE A 267 -0.75 -2.83 2.32
N LEU A 268 -0.29 -2.08 3.35
CA LEU A 268 0.99 -1.36 3.31
C LEU A 268 2.21 -2.26 3.50
N LEU A 269 2.10 -3.30 4.33
CA LEU A 269 3.23 -4.16 4.71
C LEU A 269 3.05 -5.62 4.27
N GLY A 270 1.82 -6.13 4.32
CA GLY A 270 1.53 -7.55 4.12
C GLY A 270 1.44 -7.98 2.65
N SER A 271 1.05 -7.08 1.74
CA SER A 271 0.86 -7.43 0.34
C SER A 271 2.15 -7.92 -0.32
N PRO A 272 2.16 -9.08 -1.00
CA PRO A 272 3.32 -9.54 -1.76
C PRO A 272 3.68 -8.59 -2.91
N SER A 273 2.71 -7.89 -3.48
CA SER A 273 2.91 -7.00 -4.61
C SER A 273 3.44 -5.64 -4.15
N ALA A 274 4.65 -5.29 -4.57
CA ALA A 274 5.23 -3.97 -4.30
C ALA A 274 4.42 -2.84 -4.94
N GLU A 275 3.75 -3.09 -6.08
CA GLU A 275 2.89 -2.09 -6.71
C GLU A 275 1.70 -1.73 -5.83
N ILE A 276 1.08 -2.72 -5.19
CA ILE A 276 -0.05 -2.49 -4.28
C ILE A 276 0.40 -1.69 -3.06
N ARG A 277 1.57 -2.02 -2.48
CA ARG A 277 2.14 -1.29 -1.34
C ARG A 277 2.44 0.18 -1.70
N ARG A 278 3.01 0.43 -2.89
CA ARG A 278 3.26 1.80 -3.38
C ARG A 278 1.98 2.59 -3.57
N VAL A 279 1.00 2.01 -4.28
CA VAL A 279 -0.31 2.65 -4.46
C VAL A 279 -0.98 2.90 -3.11
N ALA A 280 -0.86 1.97 -2.16
CA ALA A 280 -1.38 2.16 -0.81
C ALA A 280 -0.72 3.31 -0.06
N CYS A 281 0.60 3.42 -0.11
CA CYS A 281 1.33 4.56 0.43
C CYS A 281 0.82 5.87 -0.17
N ASP A 282 0.76 5.96 -1.50
CA ASP A 282 0.35 7.18 -2.21
C ASP A 282 -1.11 7.57 -1.92
N GLN A 283 -2.04 6.61 -1.93
CA GLN A 283 -3.46 6.87 -1.68
C GLN A 283 -3.73 7.23 -0.22
N LEU A 284 -3.08 6.57 0.75
CA LEU A 284 -3.24 6.89 2.17
C LEU A 284 -2.61 8.25 2.51
N TYR A 285 -1.48 8.59 1.90
CA TYR A 285 -0.94 9.95 2.01
C TYR A 285 -1.89 10.98 1.37
N THR A 286 -2.46 10.69 0.20
CA THR A 286 -3.46 11.56 -0.42
C THR A 286 -4.69 11.76 0.48
N LEU A 287 -5.12 10.72 1.19
CA LEU A 287 -6.18 10.81 2.21
C LEU A 287 -5.76 11.70 3.39
N SER A 288 -4.50 11.62 3.85
CA SER A 288 -3.99 12.43 4.96
C SER A 288 -4.07 13.94 4.69
N GLN A 289 -3.91 14.35 3.43
CA GLN A 289 -3.97 15.74 2.97
C GLN A 289 -5.41 16.28 2.78
N THR A 290 -6.45 15.51 3.14
CA THR A 290 -7.84 15.95 2.97
C THR A 290 -8.17 17.11 3.90
N ASP A 291 -8.71 18.19 3.35
CA ASP A 291 -9.15 19.34 4.12
C ASP A 291 -10.41 19.01 4.95
N THR A 292 -10.27 19.10 6.28
CA THR A 292 -11.37 18.96 7.24
C THR A 292 -11.70 20.25 7.99
N LEU A 293 -11.15 21.40 7.57
CA LEU A 293 -11.36 22.70 8.23
C LEU A 293 -12.84 23.10 8.30
N ALA A 294 -13.64 22.66 7.33
CA ALA A 294 -15.09 22.89 7.31
C ALA A 294 -15.86 22.09 8.39
N HIS A 295 -15.25 21.05 8.96
CA HIS A 295 -15.90 20.10 9.88
C HIS A 295 -14.98 19.76 11.06
N PRO A 296 -14.84 20.67 12.06
CA PRO A 296 -13.90 20.51 13.16
C PRO A 296 -14.24 19.37 14.14
N GLU A 297 -15.45 18.82 14.09
CA GLU A 297 -15.88 17.67 14.91
C GLU A 297 -15.26 16.34 14.45
N VAL A 298 -14.75 16.28 13.22
CA VAL A 298 -14.19 15.06 12.62
C VAL A 298 -12.68 15.04 12.82
N GLN A 299 -12.15 13.94 13.35
CA GLN A 299 -10.71 13.74 13.48
C GLN A 299 -10.02 13.86 12.12
N LYS A 300 -8.95 14.64 12.05
CA LYS A 300 -8.15 14.81 10.83
C LYS A 300 -7.62 13.45 10.33
N PRO A 301 -7.69 13.15 9.02
CA PRO A 301 -7.17 11.90 8.47
C PRO A 301 -5.71 11.64 8.79
N ASN A 302 -4.85 12.67 8.75
CA ASN A 302 -3.44 12.54 9.15
C ASN A 302 -3.31 12.00 10.58
N GLN A 303 -4.06 12.58 11.53
CA GLN A 303 -4.04 12.14 12.94
C GLN A 303 -4.53 10.70 13.11
N PHE A 304 -5.59 10.31 12.40
CA PHE A 304 -6.11 8.94 12.43
C PHE A 304 -5.09 7.94 11.86
N LEU A 305 -4.58 8.19 10.65
CA LEU A 305 -3.62 7.31 9.98
C LEU A 305 -2.32 7.18 10.77
N LEU A 306 -1.82 8.29 11.31
CA LEU A 306 -0.63 8.28 12.14
C LEU A 306 -0.85 7.49 13.43
N SER A 307 -2.01 7.64 14.09
CA SER A 307 -2.37 6.84 15.26
C SER A 307 -2.35 5.34 14.93
N VAL A 308 -2.96 4.93 13.82
CA VAL A 308 -2.94 3.52 13.35
C VAL A 308 -1.51 3.03 13.13
N ILE A 309 -0.68 3.81 12.44
CA ILE A 309 0.70 3.44 12.09
C ILE A 309 1.57 3.33 13.34
N LEU A 310 1.46 4.26 14.29
CA LEU A 310 2.28 4.27 15.51
C LEU A 310 1.84 3.21 16.54
N THR A 311 0.54 2.88 16.59
CA THR A 311 0.02 1.87 17.52
C THR A 311 0.14 0.44 17.02
N ALA A 312 0.43 0.25 15.73
CA ALA A 312 0.63 -1.06 15.13
C ALA A 312 1.81 -1.81 15.78
N GLN A 313 1.53 -2.97 16.37
CA GLN A 313 2.55 -3.82 16.97
C GLN A 313 3.24 -4.64 15.87
N LEU A 314 4.33 -4.09 15.33
CA LEU A 314 5.10 -4.72 14.26
C LEU A 314 6.42 -5.31 14.78
N PRO A 315 6.87 -6.45 14.23
CA PRO A 315 8.16 -7.05 14.59
C PRO A 315 9.38 -6.26 14.08
N LEU A 316 9.18 -5.08 13.46
CA LEU A 316 10.25 -4.26 12.86
C LEU A 316 11.24 -3.73 13.91
N TRP A 317 10.74 -3.35 15.09
CA TRP A 317 11.56 -2.85 16.22
C TRP A 317 12.19 -3.96 17.07
N SER A 318 12.25 -5.21 16.58
CA SER A 318 12.96 -6.29 17.28
C SER A 318 14.46 -6.25 16.95
N PRO A 319 15.36 -5.98 17.92
CA PRO A 319 16.78 -5.78 17.66
C PRO A 319 17.54 -7.11 17.42
N THR A 320 16.99 -8.24 17.88
CA THR A 320 17.67 -9.55 17.77
C THR A 320 17.35 -10.28 16.47
N SER A 321 18.39 -10.85 15.85
CA SER A 321 18.28 -11.60 14.59
C SER A 321 17.34 -12.82 14.69
N ILE A 322 17.27 -13.46 15.87
CA ILE A 322 16.44 -14.66 16.12
C ILE A 322 14.94 -14.35 16.00
N MET A 323 14.48 -13.23 16.57
CA MET A 323 13.08 -12.82 16.50
C MET A 323 12.70 -12.33 15.09
N ARG A 324 13.67 -11.75 14.37
CA ARG A 324 13.50 -11.27 12.99
C ARG A 324 13.48 -12.39 11.96
N GLY A 325 14.18 -13.50 12.18
CA GLY A 325 14.26 -14.65 11.26
C GLY A 325 12.91 -15.27 10.89
N ILE A 326 11.89 -15.16 11.76
CA ILE A 326 10.53 -15.67 11.50
C ILE A 326 9.75 -14.74 10.55
N ASN A 327 10.14 -13.46 10.47
CA ASN A 327 9.44 -12.39 9.78
C ASN A 327 10.22 -11.79 8.60
N GLN A 328 11.20 -12.52 8.03
CA GLN A 328 12.11 -11.98 7.00
C GLN A 328 11.41 -11.28 5.82
N ARG A 329 10.25 -11.81 5.41
CA ARG A 329 9.46 -11.18 4.35
C ARG A 329 8.96 -9.79 4.74
N HIS A 330 8.47 -9.59 5.96
CA HIS A 330 8.02 -8.27 6.44
C HIS A 330 9.15 -7.25 6.44
N LEU A 331 10.36 -7.69 6.82
CA LEU A 331 11.54 -6.82 6.85
C LEU A 331 11.93 -6.37 5.44
N SER A 332 11.79 -7.25 4.44
CA SER A 332 12.02 -6.89 3.04
C SER A 332 10.92 -6.00 2.41
N GLN A 333 9.77 -5.86 3.07
CA GLN A 333 8.58 -5.19 2.54
C GLN A 333 8.23 -3.89 3.30
N CYS A 334 9.07 -3.45 4.24
CA CYS A 334 8.74 -2.33 5.12
C CYS A 334 8.96 -0.93 4.53
N THR A 335 9.52 -0.82 3.32
CA THR A 335 9.87 0.47 2.71
C THR A 335 8.67 1.42 2.65
N GLU A 336 7.55 0.97 2.08
CA GLU A 336 6.37 1.81 1.91
C GLU A 336 5.72 2.21 3.25
N TYR A 337 5.80 1.33 4.26
CA TYR A 337 5.33 1.63 5.62
C TYR A 337 6.18 2.73 6.28
N PHE A 338 7.51 2.66 6.18
CA PHE A 338 8.40 3.72 6.70
C PHE A 338 8.22 5.03 5.94
N ASP A 339 8.02 4.97 4.62
CA ASP A 339 7.81 6.15 3.79
C ASP A 339 6.55 6.91 4.21
N LEU A 340 5.41 6.21 4.34
CA LEU A 340 4.17 6.83 4.81
C LEU A 340 4.33 7.36 6.24
N ARG A 341 4.97 6.60 7.14
CA ARG A 341 5.21 7.03 8.53
C ARG A 341 6.01 8.33 8.58
N CYS A 342 7.08 8.45 7.78
CA CYS A 342 7.90 9.65 7.73
C CYS A 342 7.13 10.84 7.15
N GLN A 343 6.41 10.64 6.04
CA GLN A 343 5.61 11.70 5.42
C GLN A 343 4.53 12.25 6.37
N LEU A 344 3.81 11.37 7.08
CA LEU A 344 2.78 11.80 8.03
C LEU A 344 3.37 12.57 9.22
N LEU A 345 4.56 12.19 9.69
CA LEU A 345 5.27 12.90 10.76
C LEU A 345 5.80 14.27 10.31
N ASP A 346 6.36 14.35 9.09
CA ASP A 346 6.89 15.59 8.53
C ASP A 346 5.80 16.65 8.31
N ASP A 347 4.54 16.23 8.06
CA ASP A 347 3.40 17.12 7.83
C ASP A 347 2.72 17.62 9.12
N LEU A 348 3.19 17.22 10.31
CA LEU A 348 2.61 17.69 11.57
C LEU A 348 3.09 19.08 11.96
N THR A 349 2.16 19.89 12.47
CA THR A 349 2.50 21.11 13.19
C THR A 349 2.85 20.82 14.64
N SER A 350 3.66 21.68 15.29
CA SER A 350 4.07 21.49 16.70
C SER A 350 2.88 21.35 17.66
N SER A 351 1.76 22.04 17.39
CA SER A 351 0.54 21.94 18.20
C SER A 351 -0.18 20.60 18.03
N GLU A 352 -0.16 20.00 16.84
CA GLU A 352 -0.74 18.67 16.58
C GLU A 352 0.09 17.57 17.25
N MET A 353 1.41 17.73 17.30
CA MET A 353 2.31 16.81 17.99
C MET A 353 2.03 16.77 19.49
N GLU A 354 1.80 17.93 20.11
CA GLU A 354 1.39 18.02 21.52
C GLU A 354 0.03 17.35 21.77
N GLN A 355 -0.95 17.57 20.88
CA GLN A 355 -2.28 16.95 20.98
C GLN A 355 -2.22 15.42 20.90
N LEU A 356 -1.39 14.89 20.00
CA LEU A 356 -1.17 13.46 19.83
C LEU A 356 -0.21 12.86 20.87
N LYS A 357 0.39 13.68 21.73
CA LYS A 357 1.43 13.30 22.70
C LYS A 357 2.62 12.61 22.05
N ILE A 358 2.99 13.05 20.84
CA ILE A 358 4.12 12.53 20.09
C ILE A 358 5.34 13.39 20.43
N SER A 359 6.36 12.77 21.01
CA SER A 359 7.66 13.41 21.26
C SER A 359 8.71 12.86 20.30
N PRO A 360 9.15 13.65 19.29
CA PRO A 360 10.22 13.23 18.38
C PRO A 360 11.51 12.87 19.08
N ALA A 361 11.80 13.53 20.21
CA ALA A 361 13.00 13.30 20.99
C ALA A 361 13.02 11.89 21.60
N ILE A 362 11.89 11.48 22.21
CA ILE A 362 11.74 10.13 22.79
C ILE A 362 11.79 9.09 21.67
N MET A 363 11.06 9.33 20.57
CA MET A 363 11.11 8.43 19.42
C MET A 363 12.53 8.31 18.84
N LEU A 364 13.29 9.39 18.79
CA LEU A 364 14.67 9.38 18.31
C LEU A 364 15.59 8.62 19.26
N GLU A 365 15.40 8.77 20.58
CA GLU A 365 16.12 7.99 21.59
C GLU A 365 15.82 6.48 21.48
N ASP A 366 14.56 6.11 21.23
CA ASP A 366 14.15 4.72 20.98
C ASP A 366 14.82 4.17 19.71
N GLU A 367 14.89 4.95 18.62
CA GLU A 367 15.56 4.56 17.38
C GLU A 367 17.08 4.41 17.54
N ILE A 368 17.73 5.31 18.29
CA ILE A 368 19.16 5.22 18.61
C ILE A 368 19.42 3.96 19.44
N THR A 369 18.59 3.71 20.46
CA THR A 369 18.67 2.51 21.29
C THR A 369 18.49 1.23 20.47
N TRP A 370 17.57 1.24 19.51
CA TRP A 370 17.38 0.11 18.60
C TRP A 370 18.62 -0.10 17.71
N LEU A 371 19.19 0.97 17.16
CA LEU A 371 20.38 0.91 16.29
C LEU A 371 21.61 0.38 17.03
N ASP A 372 21.81 0.79 18.29
CA ASP A 372 22.92 0.32 19.13
C ASP A 372 22.81 -1.18 19.45
N ASN A 373 21.59 -1.70 19.53
CA ASN A 373 21.32 -3.12 19.82
C ASN A 373 21.09 -3.97 18.56
N PHE A 374 21.24 -3.40 17.36
CA PHE A 374 20.90 -4.08 16.11
C PHE A 374 21.87 -5.22 15.78
N GLU A 375 21.37 -6.46 15.82
CA GLU A 375 22.15 -7.64 15.46
C GLU A 375 21.85 -8.09 14.01
N PRO A 376 22.74 -7.90 13.03
CA PRO A 376 22.46 -8.28 11.65
C PRO A 376 22.38 -9.81 11.47
N THR A 377 21.40 -10.25 10.68
CA THR A 377 21.30 -11.62 10.19
C THR A 377 22.35 -11.81 9.09
N ARG A 378 23.34 -12.66 9.36
CA ARG A 378 24.46 -12.91 8.42
C ARG A 378 24.04 -13.95 7.38
N ALA A 379 24.22 -13.62 6.10
CA ALA A 379 24.13 -14.59 5.01
C ALA A 379 25.41 -15.46 4.96
N ALA A 380 25.36 -16.56 4.18
CA ALA A 380 26.47 -17.51 4.02
C ALA A 380 27.78 -16.86 3.52
N GLU A 381 27.68 -15.68 2.91
CA GLU A 381 28.80 -14.88 2.37
C GLU A 381 29.29 -13.78 3.34
N CYS A 382 28.87 -13.83 4.62
CA CYS A 382 29.20 -12.81 5.63
C CYS A 382 28.64 -11.40 5.36
N GLU A 383 27.78 -11.24 4.35
CA GLU A 383 27.02 -10.02 4.07
C GLU A 383 25.76 -9.92 4.93
N THR A 384 25.29 -8.69 5.16
CA THR A 384 23.99 -8.43 5.79
C THR A 384 22.88 -8.88 4.85
N SER A 385 21.88 -9.60 5.38
CA SER A 385 20.71 -10.01 4.61
C SER A 385 20.06 -8.80 3.91
N GLU A 386 19.61 -8.97 2.66
CA GLU A 386 18.90 -7.95 1.90
C GLU A 386 17.70 -7.38 2.69
N ALA A 387 16.99 -8.24 3.41
CA ALA A 387 15.86 -7.85 4.25
C ALA A 387 16.28 -6.95 5.43
N ASP A 388 17.45 -7.21 6.03
CA ASP A 388 18.00 -6.34 7.09
C ASP A 388 18.51 -5.01 6.52
N ASN A 389 19.00 -4.98 5.27
CA ASN A 389 19.39 -3.74 4.60
C ASN A 389 18.16 -2.84 4.33
N VAL A 390 17.05 -3.42 3.87
CA VAL A 390 15.79 -2.69 3.66
C VAL A 390 15.24 -2.15 4.98
N LEU A 391 15.23 -2.98 6.03
CA LEU A 391 14.82 -2.58 7.37
C LEU A 391 15.66 -1.41 7.89
N LEU A 392 16.99 -1.55 7.86
CA LEU A 392 17.92 -0.53 8.34
C LEU A 392 17.75 0.78 7.55
N ALA A 393 17.56 0.72 6.23
CA ALA A 393 17.30 1.91 5.43
C ALA A 393 16.00 2.63 5.86
N GLY A 394 14.97 1.88 6.24
CA GLY A 394 13.72 2.42 6.80
C GLY A 394 13.94 3.15 8.13
N HIS A 395 14.63 2.51 9.08
CA HIS A 395 14.95 3.13 10.38
C HIS A 395 15.85 4.37 10.23
N LEU A 396 16.87 4.32 9.35
CA LEU A 396 17.71 5.49 9.08
C LEU A 396 16.94 6.65 8.46
N ARG A 397 15.94 6.37 7.61
CA ARG A 397 15.04 7.39 7.08
C ARG A 397 14.17 7.98 8.19
N LEU A 398 13.64 7.16 9.09
CA LEU A 398 12.88 7.62 10.24
C LEU A 398 13.74 8.50 11.16
N ILE A 399 14.96 8.09 11.51
CA ILE A 399 15.91 8.89 12.27
C ILE A 399 16.15 10.24 11.59
N LYS A 400 16.34 10.27 10.27
CA LYS A 400 16.51 11.52 9.52
C LYS A 400 15.30 12.45 9.66
N THR A 401 14.08 11.92 9.52
CA THR A 401 12.83 12.68 9.69
C THR A 401 12.66 13.18 11.13
N LEU A 402 12.93 12.33 12.13
CA LEU A 402 12.88 12.74 13.54
C LEU A 402 13.91 13.85 13.85
N LEU A 403 15.11 13.77 13.27
CA LEU A 403 16.13 14.82 13.40
C LEU A 403 15.74 16.14 12.71
N SER A 404 14.89 16.15 11.69
CA SER A 404 14.33 17.40 11.13
C SER A 404 13.23 17.99 11.99
N LEU A 405 12.52 17.15 12.75
CA LEU A 405 11.47 17.56 13.68
C LEU A 405 12.03 18.01 15.04
N CYS A 406 13.16 17.43 15.48
CA CYS A 406 13.88 17.85 16.67
C CYS A 406 14.53 19.23 16.44
N GLY A 407 14.12 20.22 17.24
CA GLY A 407 14.73 21.56 17.24
C GLY A 407 16.13 21.56 17.88
N ALA A 408 16.28 22.21 19.04
CA ALA A 408 17.58 22.33 19.73
C ALA A 408 18.14 21.00 20.26
N GLU A 409 17.28 20.00 20.49
CA GLU A 409 17.66 18.67 21.02
C GLU A 409 18.43 17.82 20.00
N LYS A 410 18.41 18.22 18.72
CA LYS A 410 19.14 17.58 17.63
C LYS A 410 20.65 17.50 17.87
N GLU A 411 21.25 18.51 18.50
CA GLU A 411 22.71 18.53 18.72
C GLU A 411 23.13 17.50 19.77
N MET A 412 22.32 17.34 20.82
CA MET A 412 22.58 16.38 21.90
C MET A 412 22.41 14.94 21.42
N LEU A 413 21.23 14.63 20.85
CA LEU A 413 20.91 13.28 20.35
C LEU A 413 21.64 12.94 19.05
N GLY A 414 22.02 13.94 18.25
CA GLY A 414 22.81 13.72 17.04
C GLY A 414 24.25 13.30 17.34
N SER A 415 24.83 13.77 18.45
CA SER A 415 26.21 13.43 18.83
C SER A 415 26.40 11.93 19.13
N SER A 416 25.40 11.28 19.72
CA SER A 416 25.41 9.84 19.99
C SER A 416 25.27 9.00 18.73
N LEU A 417 24.63 9.52 17.67
CA LEU A 417 24.41 8.81 16.41
C LEU A 417 25.65 8.75 15.50
N ILE A 418 26.56 9.74 15.61
CA ILE A 418 27.73 9.86 14.71
C ILE A 418 28.64 8.62 14.80
N LYS A 419 28.91 8.14 16.02
CA LYS A 419 29.83 7.01 16.24
C LYS A 419 29.24 5.69 15.72
N PRO A 420 28.00 5.29 16.04
CA PRO A 420 27.34 4.13 15.44
C PRO A 420 27.31 4.19 13.90
N LEU A 421 26.94 5.33 13.30
CA LEU A 421 26.91 5.44 11.83
C LEU A 421 28.29 5.28 11.19
N LEU A 422 29.34 5.81 11.80
CA LEU A 422 30.70 5.65 11.28
C LEU A 422 31.21 4.23 11.48
N ASP A 423 31.09 3.68 12.69
CA ASP A 423 31.71 2.41 13.07
C ASP A 423 30.92 1.19 12.57
N GLU A 424 29.58 1.22 12.59
CA GLU A 424 28.72 0.11 12.17
C GLU A 424 28.38 0.13 10.67
N PHE A 425 28.30 1.32 10.05
CA PHE A 425 27.75 1.46 8.70
C PHE A 425 28.79 1.89 7.67
N LEU A 426 29.45 3.03 7.85
CA LEU A 426 30.37 3.58 6.83
C LEU A 426 31.75 2.89 6.82
N PHE A 427 32.28 2.54 7.99
CA PHE A 427 33.64 2.00 8.15
C PHE A 427 33.67 0.67 8.89
N ARG A 428 32.63 -0.15 8.73
CA ARG A 428 32.53 -1.49 9.37
C ARG A 428 33.75 -2.36 9.11
N ALA A 429 34.28 -2.36 7.88
CA ALA A 429 35.47 -3.12 7.51
C ALA A 429 36.70 -2.71 8.34
N SER A 430 36.89 -1.40 8.55
CA SER A 430 37.97 -0.85 9.38
C SER A 430 37.89 -1.35 10.83
N ARG A 431 36.68 -1.35 11.41
CA ARG A 431 36.47 -1.85 12.77
C ARG A 431 36.72 -3.36 12.90
N ILE A 432 36.27 -4.17 11.94
CA ILE A 432 36.51 -5.62 11.96
C ILE A 432 38.02 -5.90 11.92
N ILE A 433 38.76 -5.18 11.08
CA ILE A 433 40.22 -5.29 10.98
C ILE A 433 40.88 -4.85 12.30
N LEU A 434 40.49 -3.72 12.89
CA LEU A 434 41.03 -3.24 14.17
C LEU A 434 40.76 -4.20 15.33
N ASN A 435 39.58 -4.84 15.37
CA ASN A 435 39.24 -5.84 16.37
C ASN A 435 39.99 -7.15 16.16
N SER A 436 40.27 -7.54 14.90
CA SER A 436 41.09 -8.72 14.59
C SER A 436 42.57 -8.56 14.97
N HIS A 437 43.06 -7.32 15.08
CA HIS A 437 44.42 -6.99 15.49
C HIS A 437 44.59 -6.67 16.99
N SER A 438 43.50 -6.67 17.78
CA SER A 438 43.59 -6.52 19.24
C SER A 438 43.96 -7.88 19.89
N PRO A 439 45.07 -7.99 20.63
CA PRO A 439 45.61 -9.28 21.10
C PRO A 439 44.92 -9.80 22.38
N VAL A 440 43.64 -9.52 22.58
CA VAL A 440 42.89 -9.99 23.76
C VAL A 440 41.56 -10.59 23.31
N GLY A 441 41.59 -11.87 22.95
CA GLY A 441 40.36 -12.65 22.70
C GLY A 441 40.48 -13.65 21.56
N SER A 442 41.42 -14.57 21.65
CA SER A 442 41.47 -15.75 20.80
C SER A 442 40.24 -16.64 21.03
N ILE A 443 39.18 -16.46 20.26
CA ILE A 443 38.19 -17.52 19.98
C ILE A 443 37.96 -17.54 18.46
N ALA A 444 38.62 -18.52 17.84
CA ALA A 444 38.49 -19.04 16.49
C ALA A 444 37.44 -18.37 15.57
N VAL A 445 37.91 -17.51 14.67
CA VAL A 445 37.27 -17.32 13.35
C VAL A 445 38.24 -17.90 12.33
N THR A 446 37.80 -18.98 11.68
CA THR A 446 38.54 -19.68 10.63
C THR A 446 38.89 -18.74 9.48
N GLN A 447 40.09 -18.98 8.93
CA GLN A 447 40.79 -18.24 7.87
C GLN A 447 39.86 -17.53 6.87
N GLN A 448 39.91 -16.20 6.92
CA GLN A 448 39.37 -15.29 5.92
C GLN A 448 40.38 -15.19 4.76
N ASP A 449 40.14 -15.91 3.68
CA ASP A 449 40.77 -15.57 2.38
C ASP A 449 39.91 -14.50 1.71
N PHE A 450 40.30 -13.25 1.94
CA PHE A 450 39.81 -12.10 1.17
C PHE A 450 40.48 -12.12 -0.21
N HIS A 451 39.74 -12.52 -1.25
CA HIS A 451 40.04 -12.10 -2.61
C HIS A 451 38.83 -11.36 -3.20
N PRO A 452 38.99 -10.10 -3.63
CA PRO A 452 37.95 -9.39 -4.37
C PRO A 452 37.89 -9.90 -5.81
N LYS A 453 36.69 -10.12 -6.33
CA LYS A 453 36.40 -10.11 -7.76
C LYS A 453 35.22 -9.20 -8.04
#